data_AF-A0AAU1KYA5-F1
#
_entry.id   AF-A0AAU1KYA5-F1
#
_cell.length_a   1.000
_cell.length_b   1.000
_cell.length_c   1.000
_cell.angle_alpha   90.00
_cell.angle_beta   90.00
_cell.angle_gamma   90.00
#
_symmetry.space_group_name_H-M   'P 1'
#
loop_
_entity.id
_entity.type
_entity.pdbx_description
1 polymer ?
#
loop_
_entity_poly.entity_id
_entity_poly.type
_entity_poly.pdbx_seq_one_letter_code
_entity_poly.pdbx_strand_id
1 'polypeptide(L)' 'MSAKLIIYPPDEQGWRRVRYDGVAIGVAHRPSDIRVFLADAGLENAEDVDLTDPDFVEWRGAGPEAWDPSP' A
#
# COMPACT_ATOMS: atom_id res chain seq x y z
N MET A 1 -9.18 -12.94 10.10
CA MET A 1 -7.78 -12.52 9.94
C MET A 1 -7.82 -11.10 9.43
N SER A 2 -7.15 -10.16 10.09
CA SER A 2 -7.02 -8.78 9.56
C SER A 2 -5.90 -8.81 8.53
N ALA A 3 -6.11 -8.23 7.34
CA ALA A 3 -5.06 -8.12 6.34
C ALA A 3 -3.82 -7.42 6.95
N LYS A 4 -2.63 -7.92 6.61
CA LYS A 4 -1.38 -7.37 7.13
C LYS A 4 -1.11 -5.99 6.54
N LEU A 5 -1.38 -5.81 5.26
CA LEU A 5 -1.21 -4.55 4.55
C LEU A 5 -2.59 -3.97 4.20
N ILE A 6 -2.87 -2.76 4.67
CA ILE A 6 -4.12 -2.05 4.38
C ILE A 6 -3.79 -0.76 3.65
N ILE A 7 -4.35 -0.59 2.45
CA ILE A 7 -4.19 0.60 1.63
C ILE A 7 -5.53 1.30 1.56
N TYR A 8 -5.57 2.55 2.02
CA TYR A 8 -6.79 3.35 2.08
C TYR A 8 -7.15 3.93 0.71
N PRO A 9 -8.40 4.40 0.52
CA PRO A 9 -8.79 5.11 -0.70
C PRO A 9 -7.88 6.33 -0.92
N PRO A 10 -7.74 6.79 -2.18
CA PRO A 10 -7.03 8.03 -2.46
C PRO A 10 -7.69 9.21 -1.73
N ASP A 11 -6.87 10.15 -1.26
CA ASP A 11 -7.31 11.45 -0.75
C ASP A 11 -7.60 12.44 -1.90
N GLU A 12 -7.86 13.71 -1.56
CA GLU A 12 -8.12 14.77 -2.54
C GLU A 12 -6.98 14.99 -3.55
N GLN A 13 -5.77 14.52 -3.23
CA GLN A 13 -4.56 14.62 -4.07
C GLN A 13 -4.26 13.31 -4.81
N GLY A 14 -5.09 12.27 -4.64
CA GLY A 14 -4.85 10.95 -5.21
C GLY A 14 -3.91 10.07 -4.39
N TRP A 15 -3.44 10.53 -3.22
CA TRP A 15 -2.45 9.82 -2.42
C TRP A 15 -3.11 8.83 -1.47
N ARG A 16 -2.39 7.77 -1.13
CA ARG A 16 -2.98 6.66 -0.37
C ARG A 16 -2.25 6.44 0.93
N ARG A 17 -2.97 6.48 2.05
CA ARG A 17 -2.43 6.09 3.36
C ARG A 17 -2.21 4.58 3.40
N VAL A 18 -1.06 4.15 3.91
CA VAL A 18 -0.67 2.74 4.02
C VAL A 18 -0.50 2.36 5.49
N ARG A 19 -1.06 1.22 5.88
CA ARG A 19 -0.84 0.60 7.19
C ARG A 19 -0.32 -0.82 7.04
N TYR A 20 0.67 -1.19 7.85
CA TYR A 20 1.19 -2.54 7.95
C TYR A 20 1.13 -3.01 9.40
N ASP A 21 0.57 -4.20 9.64
CA ASP A 21 0.32 -4.79 10.97
C ASP A 21 -0.35 -3.80 11.94
N GLY A 22 -1.30 -3.01 11.43
CA GLY A 22 -2.02 -2.01 12.21
C GLY A 22 -1.26 -0.72 12.48
N VAL A 23 -0.01 -0.57 12.05
CA VAL A 23 0.78 0.66 12.19
C VAL A 23 0.72 1.47 10.89
N ALA A 24 0.59 2.80 10.98
CA ALA A 24 0.70 3.66 9.80
C ALA A 24 2.17 3.80 9.41
N ILE A 25 2.51 3.37 8.19
CA ILE A 25 3.89 3.33 7.69
C ILE A 25 4.19 4.38 6.63
N GLY A 26 3.17 5.01 6.04
CA GLY A 26 3.39 6.08 5.08
C GLY A 26 2.15 6.53 4.32
N VAL A 27 2.38 7.48 3.41
CA VAL A 27 1.43 7.96 2.40
C VAL A 27 2.10 7.76 1.05
N ALA A 28 1.53 6.89 0.21
CA ALA A 28 2.10 6.48 -1.05
C ALA A 28 1.58 7.36 -2.19
N HIS A 29 2.49 7.83 -3.05
CA HIS A 29 2.20 8.69 -4.19
C HIS A 29 2.32 7.92 -5.52
N ARG A 30 3.13 6.86 -5.56
CA ARG A 30 3.15 5.79 -6.60
C ARG A 30 3.21 4.36 -5.99
N PRO A 31 2.80 3.29 -6.70
CA PRO A 31 2.70 1.94 -6.12
C PRO A 31 4.01 1.41 -5.56
N SER A 32 5.15 1.85 -6.11
CA SER A 32 6.47 1.47 -5.63
C SER A 32 6.79 2.02 -4.23
N ASP A 33 6.16 3.11 -3.79
CA ASP A 33 6.42 3.68 -2.46
C ASP A 33 5.96 2.71 -1.35
N ILE A 34 4.95 1.89 -1.61
CA ILE A 34 4.45 0.89 -0.64
C ILE A 34 5.57 -0.10 -0.27
N ARG A 35 6.34 -0.56 -1.24
CA ARG A 35 7.44 -1.50 -1.02
C ARG A 35 8.58 -0.87 -0.22
N VAL A 36 8.84 0.43 -0.47
CA VAL A 36 9.81 1.20 0.31
C VAL A 36 9.38 1.30 1.78
N PHE A 37 8.10 1.60 2.04
CA PHE A 37 7.58 1.66 3.41
C PHE A 37 7.62 0.31 4.12
N LEU A 38 7.35 -0.79 3.39
CA LEU A 38 7.45 -2.15 3.94
C LEU A 38 8.89 -2.51 4.30
N ALA A 39 9.86 -2.17 3.45
CA ALA A 39 11.28 -2.37 3.74
C ALA A 39 11.72 -1.57 4.98
N ASP A 40 11.29 -0.30 5.08
CA ASP A 40 11.57 0.55 6.24
C ASP A 40 10.89 0.04 7.53
N ALA A 41 9.72 -0.61 7.40
CA ALA A 41 9.03 -1.31 8.48
C ALA A 41 9.64 -2.68 8.84
N GLY A 42 10.73 -3.10 8.16
CA GLY A 42 11.48 -4.33 8.47
C GLY A 42 10.95 -5.59 7.80
N LEU A 43 10.12 -5.48 6.76
CA LEU A 43 9.70 -6.64 5.97
C LEU A 43 10.85 -7.10 5.06
N GLU A 44 11.28 -8.34 5.24
CA GLU A 44 12.25 -8.99 4.34
C GLU A 44 11.62 -9.23 2.95
N ASN A 45 12.41 -9.05 1.89
CA ASN A 45 11.97 -9.18 0.49
C ASN A 45 10.77 -8.27 0.14
N ALA A 46 10.67 -7.08 0.76
CA ALA A 46 9.60 -6.13 0.49
C ALA A 46 9.47 -5.74 -0.99
N GLU A 47 10.56 -5.81 -1.76
CA GLU A 47 10.60 -5.58 -3.20
C GLU A 47 9.78 -6.61 -4.02
N ASP A 48 9.71 -7.85 -3.54
CA ASP A 48 9.03 -8.97 -4.21
C ASP A 48 7.58 -9.15 -3.77
N VAL A 49 7.08 -8.28 -2.88
CA VAL A 49 5.69 -8.33 -2.40
C VAL A 49 4.72 -8.21 -3.56
N ASP A 50 3.79 -9.16 -3.65
CA ASP A 50 2.64 -9.10 -4.54
C ASP A 50 1.56 -8.22 -3.92
N LEU A 51 1.34 -7.03 -4.49
CA LEU A 51 0.32 -6.09 -4.02
C LEU A 51 -1.11 -6.47 -4.48
N THR A 52 -1.25 -7.51 -5.29
CA THR A 52 -2.52 -8.05 -5.77
C THR A 52 -3.01 -9.24 -4.96
N ASP A 53 -2.17 -9.79 -4.08
CA ASP A 53 -2.51 -10.90 -3.19
C ASP A 53 -3.56 -10.46 -2.14
N PRO A 54 -4.81 -10.96 -2.21
CA PRO A 54 -5.87 -10.57 -1.28
C PRO A 54 -5.69 -11.13 0.14
N ASP A 55 -4.82 -12.14 0.32
CA ASP A 55 -4.52 -12.68 1.66
C ASP A 55 -3.51 -11.79 2.40
N PHE A 56 -2.74 -10.98 1.66
CA PHE A 56 -1.77 -10.04 2.23
C PHE A 56 -2.27 -8.59 2.23
N VAL A 57 -2.94 -8.16 1.15
CA VAL A 57 -3.30 -6.76 0.89
C VAL A 57 -4.80 -6.55 0.86
N GLU A 58 -5.28 -5.66 1.72
CA GLU A 58 -6.63 -5.11 1.68
C GLU A 58 -6.60 -3.72 1.04
N TRP A 59 -7.11 -3.64 -0.19
CA TRP A 59 -7.42 -2.37 -0.82
C TRP A 59 -8.79 -1.88 -0.36
N ARG A 60 -8.82 -0.74 0.32
CA ARG A 60 -10.06 -0.04 0.66
C ARG A 60 -10.36 0.97 -0.44
N GLY A 61 -11.52 0.82 -1.08
CA GLY A 61 -11.86 1.60 -2.27
C GLY A 61 -11.30 0.96 -3.53
N ALA A 62 -10.90 1.79 -4.51
CA ALA A 62 -10.38 1.29 -5.78
C ALA A 62 -8.99 0.66 -5.63
N GLY A 63 -8.71 -0.39 -6.40
CA GLY A 63 -7.50 -1.21 -6.30
C GLY A 63 -6.23 -0.55 -6.86
N PRO A 64 -5.15 -1.32 -7.06
CA PRO A 64 -3.88 -0.82 -7.58
C PRO A 64 -3.99 -0.20 -8.98
N GLU A 65 -4.98 -0.60 -9.77
CA GLU A 65 -5.27 -0.06 -11.11
C GLU A 65 -5.75 1.39 -11.12
N ALA A 66 -6.24 1.88 -9.97
CA ALA A 66 -6.82 3.22 -9.83
C ALA A 66 -5.82 4.21 -9.21
N TRP A 67 -4.59 4.20 -9.71
CA TRP A 67 -3.65 5.29 -9.48
C TRP A 67 -3.67 6.09 -10.75
N ASP A 68 -4.10 7.35 -10.64
CA ASP A 68 -4.02 8.24 -11.78
C ASP A 68 -2.54 8.28 -12.20
N PRO A 69 -2.19 8.01 -13.47
CA PRO A 69 -0.84 8.27 -13.93
C PRO A 69 -0.58 9.74 -13.64
N SER A 70 0.32 10.00 -12.69
CA SER A 70 0.77 11.37 -12.41
C SER A 70 1.18 12.01 -13.75
N PRO A 71 0.75 13.25 -14.04
CA PRO A 71 1.01 13.89 -15.34
C PRO A 71 2.51 14.04 -15.65
#